data_AF-A0A158DM33-F1
#
_entry.id   AF-A0A158DM33-F1
#
_cell.length_a   1.000
_cell.length_b   1.000
_cell.length_c   1.000
_cell.angle_alpha   90.00
_cell.angle_beta   90.00
_cell.angle_gamma   90.00
#
_symmetry.space_group_name_H-M   'P 1'
#
loop_
_entity.id
_entity.type
_entity.pdbx_description
1 polymer ?
#
loop_
_entity_poly.entity_id
_entity_poly.type
_entity_poly.pdbx_seq_one_letter_code
_entity_poly.pdbx_strand_id
1 'polypeptide(L)'
;MTGDLLYALHFARGGLRYIHVPLSPTLTASIRETSSRSTLSLYWDAGGRLTPVARFIVLCCLEEGVPAAVLSRYMCVSHSTVLRLRSKRRNEGDVPDRADLMKMLEDLAFEGSGKDSVRRTAPCCV
;
A
#
# COMPACT_ATOMS: atom_id res chain seq x y z
N MET A 1 -17.94 -10.41 -2.54
CA MET A 1 -18.28 -8.98 -2.40
C MET A 1 -17.00 -8.18 -2.55
N THR A 2 -16.81 -7.54 -3.69
CA THR A 2 -15.82 -6.47 -3.89
C THR A 2 -16.35 -5.24 -3.19
N GLY A 3 -15.54 -4.64 -2.32
CA GLY A 3 -15.85 -3.35 -1.68
C GLY A 3 -15.01 -2.25 -2.31
N ASP A 4 -15.33 -1.00 -2.03
CA ASP A 4 -14.54 0.15 -2.47
C ASP A 4 -14.08 0.96 -1.26
N LEU A 5 -12.80 1.33 -1.23
CA LEU A 5 -12.26 2.30 -0.30
C LEU A 5 -12.13 3.63 -1.03
N LEU A 6 -12.80 4.66 -0.51
CA LEU A 6 -12.62 6.02 -1.00
C LEU A 6 -11.51 6.70 -0.20
N TYR A 7 -10.39 6.96 -0.84
CA TYR A 7 -9.24 7.59 -0.20
C TYR A 7 -9.23 9.10 -0.47
N ALA A 8 -9.37 9.89 0.59
CA ALA A 8 -9.44 11.35 0.52
C ALA A 8 -8.04 11.97 0.72
N LEU A 9 -7.46 12.53 -0.34
CA LEU A 9 -6.21 13.27 -0.30
C LEU A 9 -6.47 14.77 -0.11
N HIS A 10 -5.96 15.31 0.99
CA HIS A 10 -6.00 16.73 1.30
C HIS A 10 -4.70 17.41 0.87
N PHE A 11 -4.79 18.39 -0.02
CA PHE A 11 -3.67 19.21 -0.47
C PHE A 11 -3.56 20.48 0.38
N ALA A 12 -2.34 20.92 0.64
CA ALA A 12 -2.05 22.08 1.50
C ALA A 12 -2.70 23.42 1.04
N ARG A 13 -3.20 23.50 -0.20
CA ARG A 13 -3.95 24.67 -0.73
C ARG A 13 -5.48 24.51 -0.60
N GLY A 14 -5.96 23.61 0.25
CA GLY A 14 -7.39 23.34 0.44
C GLY A 14 -8.03 22.47 -0.65
N GLY A 15 -7.24 21.89 -1.54
CA GLY A 15 -7.73 20.95 -2.55
C GLY A 15 -8.05 19.59 -1.92
N LEU A 16 -9.14 18.97 -2.33
CA LEU A 16 -9.51 17.61 -1.96
C LEU A 16 -9.61 16.75 -3.21
N ARG A 17 -8.93 15.60 -3.23
CA ARG A 17 -9.09 14.61 -4.29
C ARG A 17 -9.46 13.27 -3.69
N TYR A 18 -10.51 12.67 -4.22
CA TYR A 18 -10.90 11.32 -3.87
C TYR A 18 -10.27 10.35 -4.87
N ILE A 19 -9.66 9.30 -4.36
CA ILE A 19 -9.10 8.21 -5.14
C ILE A 19 -9.89 6.96 -4.82
N HIS A 20 -10.39 6.34 -5.88
CA HIS A 20 -11.12 5.08 -5.80
C HIS A 20 -10.12 3.93 -5.69
N VAL A 21 -10.17 3.20 -4.58
CA VAL A 21 -9.29 2.08 -4.28
C VAL A 21 -10.15 0.82 -4.19
N PRO A 22 -10.18 -0.03 -5.23
CA PRO A 22 -10.98 -1.25 -5.20
C PRO A 22 -10.42 -2.22 -4.16
N LEU A 23 -11.30 -2.76 -3.31
CA LEU A 23 -10.93 -3.73 -2.29
C LEU A 23 -11.16 -5.15 -2.80
N SER A 24 -10.05 -5.84 -3.06
CA SER A 24 -10.04 -7.27 -3.26
C SER A 24 -10.30 -8.01 -1.94
N PRO A 25 -10.65 -9.31 -2.00
CA PRO A 25 -10.71 -10.16 -0.82
C PRO A 25 -9.39 -10.19 -0.02
N THR A 26 -8.24 -10.14 -0.70
CA THR A 26 -6.90 -10.12 -0.08
C THR A 26 -6.69 -8.84 0.73
N LEU A 27 -7.01 -7.67 0.14
CA LEU A 27 -6.94 -6.38 0.82
C LEU A 27 -7.89 -6.35 2.01
N THR A 28 -9.11 -6.86 1.83
CA THR A 28 -10.10 -6.95 2.91
C THR A 28 -9.61 -7.84 4.06
N ALA A 29 -8.99 -8.97 3.75
CA ALA A 29 -8.40 -9.86 4.76
C ALA A 29 -7.25 -9.17 5.50
N SER A 30 -6.37 -8.47 4.80
CA SER A 30 -5.25 -7.73 5.39
C SER A 30 -5.72 -6.59 6.31
N ILE A 31 -6.78 -5.85 5.91
CA ILE A 31 -7.42 -4.84 6.76
C ILE A 31 -7.94 -5.47 8.04
N ARG A 32 -8.68 -6.59 7.94
CA ARG A 32 -9.25 -7.29 9.10
C ARG A 32 -8.19 -7.81 10.05
N GLU A 33 -7.10 -8.37 9.53
CA GLU A 33 -5.98 -8.84 10.35
C GLU A 33 -5.28 -7.70 11.09
N THR A 34 -5.15 -6.54 10.45
CA THR A 34 -4.54 -5.36 11.09
C THR A 34 -5.43 -4.85 12.23
N SER A 35 -6.75 -4.81 12.03
CA SER A 35 -7.72 -4.41 13.06
C SER A 35 -7.77 -5.34 14.26
N SER A 36 -7.55 -6.65 14.08
CA SER A 36 -7.60 -7.63 15.18
C SER A 36 -6.36 -7.61 16.07
N ARG A 37 -5.22 -7.10 15.59
CA ARG A 37 -3.95 -7.08 16.33
C ARG A 37 -3.80 -5.90 17.32
N SER A 38 -4.80 -5.01 17.43
CA SER A 38 -4.93 -3.88 18.39
C SER A 38 -3.78 -2.87 18.51
N THR A 39 -2.66 -3.06 17.81
CA THR A 39 -1.42 -2.30 18.03
C THR A 39 -0.83 -1.67 16.78
N LEU A 40 -1.39 -1.91 15.59
CA LEU A 40 -0.82 -1.45 14.31
C LEU A 40 -1.80 -0.60 13.52
N SER A 41 -1.27 0.50 12.96
CA SER A 41 -2.03 1.37 12.05
C SER A 41 -2.34 0.61 10.77
N LEU A 42 -3.48 0.90 10.15
CA LEU A 42 -3.80 0.42 8.80
C LEU A 42 -2.66 0.69 7.81
N TYR A 43 -1.90 1.76 8.04
CA TYR A 43 -0.85 2.22 7.14
C TYR A 43 0.54 1.71 7.51
N TRP A 44 0.76 1.31 8.76
CA TRP A 44 2.09 1.02 9.31
C TRP A 44 2.14 -0.29 10.07
N ASP A 45 3.15 -1.09 9.78
CA ASP A 45 3.47 -2.29 10.57
C ASP A 45 4.28 -1.94 11.83
N ALA A 46 4.54 -2.97 12.66
CA ALA A 46 5.28 -2.82 13.92
C ALA A 46 6.71 -2.31 13.73
N GLY A 47 7.28 -2.51 12.54
CA GLY A 47 8.62 -2.09 12.17
C GLY A 47 8.69 -0.70 11.54
N GLY A 48 7.58 0.05 11.54
CA GLY A 48 7.51 1.38 10.93
C GLY A 48 7.58 1.34 9.40
N ARG A 49 7.23 0.22 8.77
CA ARG A 49 7.16 0.09 7.31
C ARG A 49 5.71 0.20 6.85
N LEU A 50 5.54 0.59 5.60
CA LEU A 50 4.23 0.59 4.96
C LEU A 50 3.66 -0.83 4.92
N THR A 51 2.43 -0.99 5.38
CA THR A 51 1.63 -2.22 5.22
C THR A 51 1.34 -2.48 3.74
N PRO A 52 0.97 -3.71 3.35
CA PRO A 52 0.52 -4.00 1.99
C PRO A 52 -0.61 -3.06 1.55
N VAL A 53 -1.59 -2.80 2.42
CA VAL A 53 -2.69 -1.87 2.13
C VAL A 53 -2.17 -0.46 1.85
N ALA A 54 -1.22 0.04 2.64
CA ALA A 54 -0.65 1.37 2.42
C ALA A 54 0.13 1.46 1.10
N ARG A 55 0.89 0.42 0.76
CA ARG A 55 1.61 0.35 -0.52
C ARG A 55 0.64 0.35 -1.69
N PHE A 56 -0.44 -0.41 -1.59
CA PHE A 56 -1.49 -0.45 -2.61
C PHE A 56 -2.10 0.94 -2.84
N ILE A 57 -2.46 1.65 -1.76
CA ILE A 57 -2.99 3.01 -1.84
C ILE A 57 -1.97 3.96 -2.50
N VAL A 58 -0.68 3.90 -2.12
CA VAL A 58 0.37 4.71 -2.75
C VAL A 58 0.46 4.43 -4.25
N LEU A 59 0.41 3.17 -4.65
CA LEU A 59 0.45 2.78 -6.06
C LEU A 59 -0.76 3.31 -6.83
N CYS A 60 -1.98 3.17 -6.31
CA CYS A 60 -3.18 3.76 -6.92
C CYS A 60 -3.04 5.29 -7.07
N CYS A 61 -2.50 5.98 -6.06
CA CYS A 61 -2.29 7.42 -6.15
C CYS A 61 -1.25 7.80 -7.22
N LEU A 62 -0.22 6.99 -7.40
CA LEU A 62 0.80 7.23 -8.43
C LEU A 62 0.22 7.07 -9.84
N GLU A 63 -0.65 6.08 -10.07
CA GLU A 63 -1.36 5.91 -11.35
C GLU A 63 -2.30 7.09 -11.64
N GLU A 64 -2.94 7.62 -10.60
CA GLU A 64 -3.78 8.83 -10.68
C GLU A 64 -2.96 10.13 -10.88
N GLY A 65 -1.64 10.04 -11.01
CA GLY A 65 -0.75 11.18 -11.26
C GLY A 65 -0.43 12.01 -10.03
N VAL A 66 -0.68 11.51 -8.82
CA VAL A 66 -0.32 12.23 -7.58
C VAL A 66 1.21 12.32 -7.47
N PRO A 67 1.79 13.51 -7.22
CA PRO A 67 3.24 13.66 -7.10
C PRO A 67 3.82 12.86 -5.92
N ALA A 68 4.98 12.24 -6.14
CA ALA A 68 5.65 11.44 -5.12
C ALA A 68 5.97 12.24 -3.84
N ALA A 69 6.29 13.54 -3.97
CA ALA A 69 6.54 14.42 -2.83
C ALA A 69 5.30 14.69 -1.97
N VAL A 70 4.09 14.66 -2.56
CA VAL A 70 2.83 14.76 -1.81
C VAL A 70 2.61 13.48 -1.03
N LEU A 71 2.77 12.34 -1.71
CA LEU A 71 2.60 11.03 -1.09
C LEU A 71 3.62 10.76 0.02
N SER A 72 4.87 11.21 -0.14
CA SER A 72 5.89 11.04 0.90
C SER A 72 5.52 11.78 2.18
N ARG A 73 4.96 12.98 2.06
CA ARG A 73 4.48 13.77 3.20
C ARG A 73 3.22 13.17 3.80
N TYR A 74 2.25 12.80 2.97
CA TYR A 74 0.97 12.27 3.43
C TYR A 74 1.12 10.92 4.12
N MET A 75 1.98 10.05 3.57
CA MET A 75 2.27 8.73 4.11
C MET A 75 3.47 8.74 5.03
N CYS A 76 3.96 9.89 5.50
CA CYS A 76 5.15 10.06 6.36
C CYS A 76 6.35 9.13 6.06
N VAL A 77 6.61 8.84 4.78
CA VAL A 77 7.73 8.00 4.33
C VAL A 77 8.79 8.84 3.64
N SER A 78 10.00 8.30 3.54
CA SER A 78 11.02 8.91 2.69
C SER A 78 10.56 9.03 1.24
N HIS A 79 10.95 10.11 0.57
CA HIS A 79 10.69 10.29 -0.85
C HIS A 79 11.27 9.13 -1.69
N SER A 80 12.40 8.57 -1.28
CA SER A 80 13.01 7.39 -1.90
C SER A 80 12.13 6.14 -1.84
N THR A 81 11.35 5.95 -0.77
CA THR A 81 10.40 4.84 -0.66
C THR A 81 9.30 4.95 -1.72
N VAL A 82 8.74 6.15 -1.91
CA VAL A 82 7.71 6.39 -2.92
C VAL A 82 8.28 6.25 -4.33
N LEU A 83 9.48 6.78 -4.58
CA LEU A 83 10.15 6.61 -5.88
C LEU A 83 10.45 5.14 -6.19
N ARG A 84 10.85 4.35 -5.18
CA ARG A 84 11.06 2.90 -5.36
C ARG A 84 9.77 2.19 -5.77
N LEU A 85 8.63 2.52 -5.16
CA LEU A 85 7.33 1.98 -5.56
C LEU A 85 6.96 2.39 -6.98
N ARG A 86 7.16 3.67 -7.34
CA ARG A 86 6.95 4.16 -8.71
C ARG A 86 7.84 3.42 -9.71
N SER A 87 9.11 3.19 -9.40
CA SER A 87 10.03 2.46 -10.27
C SER A 87 9.61 1.00 -10.46
N LYS A 88 9.21 0.31 -9.37
CA LYS A 88 8.65 -1.03 -9.46
C LYS A 88 7.47 -1.09 -10.43
N ARG A 89 6.51 -0.18 -10.25
CA ARG A 89 5.34 -0.10 -11.12
C ARG A 89 5.70 0.16 -12.58
N ARG A 90 6.64 1.07 -12.86
CA ARG A 90 7.09 1.35 -14.23
C ARG A 90 7.76 0.16 -14.91
N ASN A 91 8.44 -0.70 -14.16
CA ASN A 91 9.13 -1.87 -14.71
C ASN A 91 8.15 -2.92 -15.26
N GLU A 92 6.91 -2.93 -14.79
CA GLU A 92 5.87 -3.85 -15.27
C GLU A 92 5.27 -3.45 -16.64
N GLY A 93 5.63 -2.27 -17.16
CA GLY A 93 5.13 -1.78 -18.44
C GLY A 93 3.72 -1.17 -18.37
N ASP A 94 3.15 -0.88 -19.54
CA ASP A 94 1.82 -0.31 -19.66
C ASP A 94 0.74 -1.40 -19.62
N VAL A 95 -0.37 -1.13 -18.93
CA VAL A 95 -1.47 -2.08 -18.74
C VAL A 95 -2.76 -1.39 -19.17
N PRO A 96 -3.35 -1.78 -20.30
CA PRO A 96 -4.49 -1.07 -20.87
C PRO A 96 -5.80 -1.37 -20.13
N ASP A 97 -5.94 -2.56 -19.56
CA ASP A 97 -7.14 -2.95 -18.83
C ASP A 97 -7.07 -2.54 -17.35
N ARG A 98 -8.16 -1.93 -16.86
CA ARG A 98 -8.21 -1.41 -15.48
C ARG A 98 -8.22 -2.55 -14.45
N ALA A 99 -8.83 -3.69 -14.73
CA ALA A 99 -8.86 -4.80 -13.78
C ALA A 99 -7.48 -5.46 -13.68
N ASP A 100 -6.81 -5.66 -14.81
CA ASP A 100 -5.44 -6.17 -14.86
C ASP A 100 -4.46 -5.21 -14.19
N LEU A 101 -4.63 -3.90 -14.39
CA LEU A 101 -3.85 -2.88 -13.70
C LEU A 101 -4.01 -3.02 -12.18
N MET A 102 -5.24 -3.07 -11.69
CA MET A 102 -5.50 -3.17 -10.24
C MET A 102 -4.92 -4.45 -9.64
N LYS A 103 -5.02 -5.57 -10.36
CA LYS A 103 -4.41 -6.83 -9.94
C LYS A 103 -2.88 -6.72 -9.86
N MET A 104 -2.25 -6.12 -10.85
CA MET A 104 -0.80 -5.86 -10.83
C MET A 104 -0.40 -4.96 -9.66
N LEU A 105 -1.15 -3.88 -9.39
CA LEU A 105 -0.86 -3.00 -8.25
C LEU A 105 -0.98 -3.76 -6.92
N GLU A 106 -1.94 -4.67 -6.81
CA GLU A 106 -2.11 -5.54 -5.66
C GLU A 106 -0.91 -6.47 -5.50
N ASP A 107 -0.52 -7.18 -6.56
CA ASP A 107 0.63 -8.09 -6.54
C ASP A 107 1.91 -7.36 -6.11
N LEU A 108 2.16 -6.16 -6.63
CA LEU A 108 3.29 -5.31 -6.22
C LEU A 108 3.23 -4.85 -4.77
N ALA A 109 2.04 -4.60 -4.24
CA ALA A 109 1.84 -4.15 -2.86
C ALA A 109 2.09 -5.28 -1.84
N PHE A 110 1.68 -6.50 -2.19
CA PHE A 110 1.87 -7.71 -1.38
C PHE A 110 3.23 -8.40 -1.63
N GLU A 111 3.99 -7.97 -2.63
CA GLU A 111 5.34 -8.46 -2.87
C GLU A 111 6.23 -8.22 -1.63
N GLY A 112 6.61 -9.32 -0.96
CA GLY A 112 7.42 -9.30 0.26
C GLY A 112 6.66 -9.49 1.57
N SER A 113 5.32 -9.58 1.59
CA SER A 113 4.57 -10.02 2.79
C SER A 113 4.45 -11.56 2.90
N GLY A 114 4.89 -12.29 1.87
CA GLY A 114 4.77 -13.75 1.75
C GLY A 114 6.00 -14.59 2.12
N LYS A 115 6.94 -14.08 2.94
CA LYS A 115 8.14 -14.85 3.32
C LYS A 115 8.48 -14.92 4.82
N ASP A 116 7.56 -14.55 5.72
CA ASP A 116 7.82 -14.62 7.17
C ASP A 116 6.92 -15.59 7.95
N SER A 117 6.20 -16.49 7.29
CA SER A 117 5.41 -17.53 7.97
C SER A 117 6.13 -18.87 8.17
N VAL A 118 7.43 -18.98 7.87
CA VAL A 118 8.24 -20.16 8.24
C VAL A 118 9.63 -19.75 8.71
N ARG A 119 9.77 -19.38 9.99
CA ARG A 119 10.90 -19.85 10.82
C ARG A 119 10.43 -20.11 12.25
N ARG A 120 10.32 -21.41 12.55
CA ARG A 120 10.32 -21.97 13.90
C ARG A 120 11.62 -21.58 14.62
N THR A 121 11.51 -21.37 15.94
CA THR A 121 12.51 -21.62 17.01
C THR A 121 13.93 -21.05 16.85
N ALA A 122 14.26 -20.09 17.72
CA ALA A 122 15.20 -20.29 18.82
C ALA A 122 15.23 -19.05 19.74
N PRO A 123 15.03 -19.16 21.07
CA PRO A 123 15.64 -18.23 22.00
C PRO A 123 17.04 -18.75 22.33
N CYS A 124 18.06 -18.06 21.84
CA CYS A 124 19.38 -18.12 22.45
C CYS A 124 19.74 -16.70 22.91
N CYS A 125 20.08 -16.64 24.21
CA CYS A 125 20.88 -15.63 24.90
C CYS A 125 20.20 -14.30 25.22
N VAL A 126 19.81 -14.10 26.49
CA VAL A 126 20.67 -13.50 27.55
C VAL A 126 20.43 -14.25 28.85
#